data_AF-A0A2Z5JWU6-F1
#
_entry.id   AF-A0A2Z5JWU6-F1
#
_cell.length_a   1.000
_cell.length_b   1.000
_cell.length_c   1.000
_cell.angle_alpha   90.00
_cell.angle_beta   90.00
_cell.angle_gamma   90.00
#
_symmetry.space_group_name_H-M   'P 1'
#
loop_
_entity.id
_entity.type
_entity.pdbx_description
1 polymer ?
#
loop_
_entity_poly.entity_id
_entity_poly.type
_entity_poly.pdbx_seq_one_letter_code
_entity_poly.pdbx_strand_id
1 'polypeptide(L)'
;MPNLPDVVLWSIPAFVLLTVVEMVSYRLHPDEDAEGYEAKDAATSIGMGLGSLAFDFLWKIPIVAVYTALYELTPLRVPVLWWTVPLMLLAQDFFYYWSHRGHHVVRILWACHVVHHSSRKFNFTTALRQPWTSLTVWPFYVPLIVAGVHPAALAFCSSANLVYQFWIHTERIDKLPRWFEFVFNTPSHHRVHHASQGGYLDRNFGGILIVWDRLFGSFVAETERPRYGLTKNIDTYNLLKVATHEYVSIAKDLRAARTWSERAGRVFRGPGWGPARPRTSAAGAATAVLPRTDTASSPVGEDAPGGERLPGGERLPVGERVPVGDGTPVGEGAPVGQGVPVGQGASVGQGAPVGGSTPVGERVPVGDGTPVGEGAPVGQGVPVGEGAPGGESAPVGKSAPAGRSTPVGASKRAEERTPVDETIPAGKGEAAAKGVSAGKGVAADEGASA
;
A
#
# COMPACT_ATOMS: atom_id res chain seq x y z
N MET A 1 31.11 -31.80 -4.40
CA MET A 1 30.14 -30.75 -4.00
C MET A 1 30.71 -29.39 -4.36
N PRO A 2 29.91 -28.44 -4.86
CA PRO A 2 30.37 -27.07 -5.07
C PRO A 2 30.86 -26.47 -3.74
N ASN A 3 32.05 -25.86 -3.73
CA ASN A 3 32.59 -25.16 -2.56
C ASN A 3 32.20 -23.68 -2.65
N LEU A 4 30.99 -23.36 -2.17
CA LEU A 4 30.45 -22.00 -2.15
C LEU A 4 30.61 -21.41 -0.74
N PRO A 5 31.00 -20.13 -0.62
CA PRO A 5 31.22 -19.51 0.67
C PRO A 5 29.90 -19.32 1.44
N ASP A 6 30.00 -19.30 2.76
CA ASP A 6 28.89 -18.89 3.62
C ASP A 6 28.80 -17.34 3.63
N VAL A 7 28.03 -16.82 2.69
CA VAL A 7 27.89 -15.38 2.46
C VAL A 7 27.27 -14.67 3.67
N VAL A 8 26.38 -15.34 4.40
CA VAL A 8 25.75 -14.77 5.60
C VAL A 8 26.79 -14.60 6.69
N LEU A 9 27.57 -15.65 6.98
CA LEU A 9 28.63 -15.60 7.98
C LEU A 9 29.64 -14.47 7.70
N TRP A 10 30.05 -14.31 6.44
CA TRP A 10 30.97 -13.25 6.03
C TRP A 10 30.36 -11.85 6.12
N SER A 11 29.03 -11.73 6.07
CA SER A 11 28.32 -10.44 6.15
C SER A 11 28.07 -9.97 7.58
N ILE A 12 28.24 -10.83 8.60
CA ILE A 12 27.98 -10.48 10.01
C ILE A 12 28.72 -9.21 10.47
N PRO A 13 30.03 -9.02 10.21
CA PRO A 13 30.72 -7.78 10.61
C PRO A 13 30.10 -6.54 9.99
N ALA A 14 29.67 -6.63 8.72
CA ALA A 14 29.00 -5.52 8.03
C ALA A 14 27.61 -5.25 8.64
N PHE A 15 26.84 -6.27 9.00
CA PHE A 15 25.53 -6.09 9.66
C PHE A 15 25.68 -5.38 11.01
N VAL A 16 26.67 -5.77 11.81
CA VAL A 16 26.96 -5.13 13.10
C VAL A 16 27.38 -3.68 12.88
N LEU A 17 28.33 -3.43 11.97
CA LEU A 17 28.80 -2.08 11.66
C LEU A 17 27.67 -1.17 11.19
N LEU A 18 26.88 -1.61 10.20
CA LEU A 18 25.77 -0.82 9.65
C LEU A 18 24.69 -0.53 10.70
N THR A 19 24.38 -1.51 11.56
CA THR A 19 23.46 -1.32 12.69
C THR A 19 23.97 -0.25 13.65
N VAL A 20 25.26 -0.31 14.03
CA VAL A 20 25.86 0.68 14.93
C VAL A 20 25.87 2.06 14.27
N VAL A 21 26.25 2.15 12.99
CA VAL A 21 26.23 3.40 12.23
C VAL A 21 24.82 3.99 12.17
N GLU A 22 23.80 3.18 11.92
CA GLU A 22 22.40 3.65 11.91
C GLU A 22 21.97 4.15 13.30
N MET A 23 22.28 3.40 14.37
CA MET A 23 21.99 3.82 15.74
C MET A 23 22.69 5.13 16.13
N VAL A 24 23.94 5.33 15.70
CA VAL A 24 24.67 6.58 15.94
C VAL A 24 24.07 7.71 15.11
N SER A 25 23.69 7.41 13.85
CA SER A 25 23.05 8.37 12.95
C SER A 25 21.78 8.96 13.57
N TYR A 26 20.89 8.14 14.16
CA TYR A 26 19.70 8.66 14.86
C TYR A 26 20.00 9.60 16.04
N ARG A 27 21.17 9.46 16.67
CA ARG A 27 21.58 10.36 17.76
C ARG A 27 22.18 11.66 17.27
N LEU A 28 22.95 11.61 16.18
CA LEU A 28 23.64 12.79 15.62
C LEU A 28 22.73 13.63 14.72
N HIS A 29 21.80 12.97 14.02
CA HIS A 29 20.84 13.60 13.12
C HIS A 29 19.44 13.07 13.44
N PRO A 30 18.79 13.59 14.50
CA PRO A 30 17.43 13.22 14.85
C PRO A 30 16.49 13.51 13.68
N ASP A 31 15.57 12.59 13.46
CA ASP A 31 14.47 12.73 12.52
C ASP A 31 13.21 12.57 13.37
N GLU A 32 12.49 13.66 13.62
CA GLU A 32 11.30 13.67 14.49
C GLU A 32 10.18 12.78 13.96
N ASP A 33 10.22 12.56 12.65
CA ASP A 33 9.32 11.70 11.96
C ASP A 33 9.70 10.24 12.23
N ALA A 34 10.96 9.84 12.05
CA ALA A 34 11.41 8.45 12.17
C ALA A 34 11.23 7.83 13.57
N GLU A 35 10.79 6.56 13.61
CA GLU A 35 10.55 5.86 14.88
C GLU A 35 11.84 5.43 15.58
N GLY A 36 12.92 5.28 14.80
CA GLY A 36 14.28 5.00 15.27
C GLY A 36 14.42 3.67 16.00
N TYR A 37 15.17 3.69 17.11
CA TYR A 37 15.48 2.51 17.92
C TYR A 37 14.83 2.57 19.28
N GLU A 38 14.27 1.44 19.70
CA GLU A 38 13.89 1.19 21.08
C GLU A 38 14.62 -0.03 21.61
N ALA A 39 15.28 0.08 22.77
CA ALA A 39 16.17 -0.96 23.29
C ALA A 39 15.47 -2.31 23.49
N LYS A 40 14.23 -2.31 24.00
CA LYS A 40 13.46 -3.55 24.21
C LYS A 40 13.07 -4.20 22.88
N ASP A 41 12.62 -3.40 21.92
CA ASP A 41 12.25 -3.91 20.59
C ASP A 41 13.48 -4.46 19.84
N ALA A 42 14.60 -3.74 19.87
CA ALA A 42 15.86 -4.20 19.28
C ALA A 42 16.36 -5.51 19.91
N ALA A 43 16.32 -5.61 21.25
CA ALA A 43 16.66 -6.84 21.96
C ALA A 43 15.72 -8.00 21.61
N THR A 44 14.42 -7.75 21.45
CA THR A 44 13.46 -8.75 20.96
C THR A 44 13.79 -9.17 19.54
N SER A 45 14.08 -8.24 18.63
CA SER A 45 14.42 -8.55 17.24
C SER A 45 15.67 -9.43 17.14
N ILE A 46 16.76 -9.06 17.85
CA ILE A 46 17.99 -9.85 17.91
C ILE A 46 17.73 -11.23 18.55
N GLY A 47 16.98 -11.26 19.66
CA GLY A 47 16.63 -12.51 20.34
C GLY A 47 15.79 -13.46 19.49
N MET A 48 14.83 -12.92 18.72
CA MET A 48 14.07 -13.68 17.73
C MET A 48 15.00 -14.27 16.65
N GLY A 49 15.93 -13.47 16.11
CA GLY A 49 16.93 -13.93 15.15
C GLY A 49 17.82 -15.06 15.68
N LEU A 50 18.37 -14.91 16.89
CA LEU A 50 19.18 -15.95 17.53
C LEU A 50 18.39 -17.24 17.75
N GLY A 51 17.12 -17.13 18.16
CA GLY A 51 16.24 -18.28 18.27
C GLY A 51 15.97 -18.94 16.91
N SER A 52 15.80 -18.15 15.84
CA SER A 52 15.62 -18.67 14.47
C SER A 52 16.78 -19.58 14.09
N LEU A 53 18.04 -19.18 14.33
CA LEU A 53 19.21 -20.01 14.02
C LEU A 53 19.15 -21.40 14.67
N ALA A 54 18.69 -21.48 15.92
CA ALA A 54 18.55 -22.75 16.63
C ALA A 54 17.43 -23.64 16.05
N PHE A 55 16.26 -23.06 15.74
CA PHE A 55 15.15 -23.80 15.15
C PHE A 55 15.38 -24.16 13.68
N ASP A 56 16.00 -23.28 12.91
CA ASP A 56 16.36 -23.54 11.52
C ASP A 56 17.37 -24.68 11.42
N PHE A 57 18.29 -24.81 12.38
CA PHE A 57 19.18 -25.97 12.46
C PHE A 57 18.41 -27.29 12.59
N LEU A 58 17.34 -27.34 13.40
CA LEU A 58 16.49 -28.51 13.57
C LEU A 58 15.83 -28.93 12.25
N TRP A 59 15.29 -27.98 11.49
CA TRP A 59 14.58 -28.26 10.23
C TRP A 59 15.52 -28.43 9.02
N LYS A 60 16.73 -27.88 9.09
CA LYS A 60 17.70 -27.93 7.98
C LYS A 60 18.09 -29.37 7.63
N ILE A 61 18.23 -30.26 8.61
CA ILE A 61 18.60 -31.67 8.39
C ILE A 61 17.57 -32.38 7.49
N PRO A 62 16.27 -32.46 7.85
CA PRO A 62 15.29 -33.13 6.99
C PRO A 62 15.10 -32.41 5.65
N ILE A 63 15.14 -31.07 5.61
CA ILE A 63 14.99 -30.32 4.34
C ILE A 63 16.13 -30.64 3.37
N VAL A 64 17.38 -30.61 3.83
CA VAL A 64 18.54 -30.95 3.00
C VAL A 64 18.48 -32.40 2.54
N ALA A 65 18.03 -33.32 3.39
CA ALA A 65 17.85 -34.73 3.01
C ALA A 65 16.82 -34.87 1.88
N VAL A 66 15.66 -34.20 1.99
CA VAL A 66 14.62 -34.20 0.94
C VAL A 66 15.15 -33.58 -0.36
N TYR A 67 15.78 -32.41 -0.30
CA TYR A 67 16.36 -31.78 -1.48
C TYR A 67 17.43 -32.64 -2.14
N THR A 68 18.30 -33.28 -1.35
CA THR A 68 19.33 -34.17 -1.88
C THR A 68 18.70 -35.38 -2.56
N ALA A 69 17.70 -36.02 -1.93
CA ALA A 69 16.98 -37.14 -2.53
C ALA A 69 16.31 -36.75 -3.86
N LEU A 70 15.62 -35.60 -3.90
CA LEU A 70 15.00 -35.10 -5.13
C LEU A 70 16.03 -34.77 -6.22
N TYR A 71 17.18 -34.21 -5.84
CA TYR A 71 18.27 -33.89 -6.76
C TYR A 71 18.89 -35.16 -7.37
N GLU A 72 19.03 -36.23 -6.59
CA GLU A 72 19.51 -37.52 -7.10
C GLU A 72 18.49 -38.20 -8.02
N LEU A 73 17.19 -38.01 -7.77
CA LEU A 73 16.11 -38.59 -8.59
C LEU A 73 15.91 -37.91 -9.94
N THR A 74 16.13 -36.59 -10.03
CA THR A 74 16.04 -35.90 -11.33
C THR A 74 17.21 -36.29 -12.23
N PRO A 75 17.04 -36.42 -13.56
CA PRO A 75 18.17 -36.58 -14.49
C PRO A 75 18.83 -35.24 -14.85
N LEU A 76 18.22 -34.10 -14.49
CA LEU A 76 18.68 -32.77 -14.88
C LEU A 76 19.85 -32.31 -14.01
N ARG A 77 20.88 -31.71 -14.62
CA ARG A 77 22.04 -31.18 -13.89
C ARG A 77 22.40 -29.80 -14.43
N VAL A 78 22.15 -28.76 -13.64
CA VAL A 78 22.59 -27.40 -13.95
C VAL A 78 23.99 -27.22 -13.34
N PRO A 79 25.05 -27.06 -14.13
CA PRO A 79 26.40 -26.91 -13.61
C PRO A 79 26.53 -25.58 -12.87
N VAL A 80 27.28 -25.57 -11.76
CA VAL A 80 27.58 -24.34 -11.00
C VAL A 80 28.78 -23.65 -11.66
N LEU A 81 28.48 -22.69 -12.53
CA LEU A 81 29.44 -21.87 -13.28
C LEU A 81 29.16 -20.41 -12.96
N TRP A 82 30.16 -19.54 -13.17
CA TRP A 82 30.01 -18.11 -12.88
C TRP A 82 28.81 -17.45 -13.57
N TRP A 83 28.41 -17.92 -14.76
CA TRP A 83 27.27 -17.38 -15.52
C TRP A 83 25.94 -18.06 -15.19
N THR A 84 25.94 -19.30 -14.68
CA THR A 84 24.70 -19.96 -14.25
C THR A 84 24.26 -19.49 -12.86
N VAL A 85 25.20 -19.06 -12.00
CA VAL A 85 24.89 -18.55 -10.66
C VAL A 85 23.93 -17.34 -10.68
N PRO A 86 24.13 -16.29 -11.52
CA PRO A 86 23.16 -15.20 -11.64
C PRO A 86 21.77 -15.67 -12.10
N LEU A 87 21.70 -16.67 -12.98
CA LEU A 87 20.42 -17.24 -13.44
C LEU A 87 19.73 -18.04 -12.33
N MET A 88 20.50 -18.82 -11.55
CA MET A 88 20.00 -19.51 -10.35
C MET A 88 19.50 -18.51 -9.32
N LEU A 89 20.20 -17.39 -9.11
CA LEU A 89 19.79 -16.33 -8.20
C LEU A 89 18.50 -15.65 -8.67
N LEU A 90 18.40 -15.34 -9.97
CA LEU A 90 17.17 -14.80 -10.56
C LEU A 90 15.98 -15.73 -10.36
N ALA A 91 16.18 -17.03 -10.60
CA ALA A 91 15.14 -18.04 -10.39
C ALA A 91 14.79 -18.20 -8.90
N GLN A 92 15.80 -18.20 -8.01
CA GLN A 92 15.59 -18.23 -6.57
C GLN A 92 14.80 -17.00 -6.10
N ASP A 93 15.12 -15.80 -6.58
CA ASP A 93 14.41 -14.56 -6.23
C ASP A 93 12.95 -14.57 -6.74
N PHE A 94 12.70 -15.17 -7.90
CA PHE A 94 11.33 -15.42 -8.38
C PHE A 94 10.54 -16.34 -7.44
N PHE A 95 11.13 -17.46 -7.01
CA PHE A 95 10.47 -18.35 -6.05
C PHE A 95 10.35 -17.72 -4.65
N TYR A 96 11.30 -16.85 -4.28
CA TYR A 96 11.20 -16.03 -3.08
C TYR A 96 9.96 -15.14 -3.13
N TYR A 97 9.72 -14.42 -4.24
CA TYR A 97 8.52 -13.58 -4.40
C TYR A 97 7.22 -14.37 -4.13
N TRP A 98 7.08 -15.57 -4.69
CA TRP A 98 5.89 -16.40 -4.48
C TRP A 98 5.79 -16.97 -3.07
N SER A 99 6.92 -17.39 -2.50
CA SER A 99 6.99 -17.78 -1.10
C SER A 99 6.51 -16.62 -0.23
N HIS A 100 7.12 -15.45 -0.38
CA HIS A 100 6.85 -14.28 0.43
C HIS A 100 5.40 -13.81 0.30
N ARG A 101 4.89 -13.66 -0.93
CA ARG A 101 3.48 -13.34 -1.19
C ARG A 101 2.55 -14.37 -0.55
N GLY A 102 2.84 -15.66 -0.69
CA GLY A 102 2.06 -16.73 -0.05
C GLY A 102 2.00 -16.59 1.47
N HIS A 103 3.13 -16.21 2.08
CA HIS A 103 3.24 -15.96 3.52
C HIS A 103 2.50 -14.70 3.98
N HIS A 104 2.07 -13.81 3.10
CA HIS A 104 1.19 -12.70 3.46
C HIS A 104 -0.29 -13.04 3.24
N VAL A 105 -0.62 -13.73 2.14
CA VAL A 105 -2.03 -13.92 1.72
C VAL A 105 -2.68 -15.22 2.20
N VAL A 106 -1.93 -16.13 2.83
CA VAL A 106 -2.45 -17.39 3.40
C VAL A 106 -2.19 -17.41 4.90
N ARG A 107 -3.24 -17.44 5.72
CA ARG A 107 -3.12 -17.22 7.17
C ARG A 107 -2.17 -18.19 7.90
N ILE A 108 -2.16 -19.48 7.54
CA ILE A 108 -1.23 -20.43 8.18
C ILE A 108 0.23 -20.16 7.83
N LEU A 109 0.51 -19.64 6.63
CA LEU A 109 1.85 -19.22 6.22
C LEU A 109 2.21 -17.89 6.88
N TRP A 110 1.24 -16.97 6.98
CA TRP A 110 1.37 -15.73 7.75
C TRP A 110 1.72 -15.96 9.21
N ALA A 111 1.21 -17.02 9.84
CA ALA A 111 1.58 -17.34 11.22
C ALA A 111 3.10 -17.53 11.43
N CYS A 112 3.82 -17.96 10.39
CA CYS A 112 5.28 -17.95 10.40
C CYS A 112 5.83 -16.52 10.22
N HIS A 113 5.33 -15.78 9.24
CA HIS A 113 5.95 -14.54 8.81
C HIS A 113 5.59 -13.29 9.63
N VAL A 114 4.44 -13.29 10.31
CA VAL A 114 3.93 -12.20 11.17
C VAL A 114 4.94 -11.71 12.20
N VAL A 115 5.81 -12.58 12.69
CA VAL A 115 6.89 -12.24 13.62
C VAL A 115 7.76 -11.13 13.05
N HIS A 116 8.13 -11.22 11.77
CA HIS A 116 8.96 -10.25 11.08
C HIS A 116 8.31 -8.86 11.04
N HIS A 117 7.01 -8.81 10.76
CA HIS A 117 6.22 -7.58 10.71
C HIS A 117 5.77 -7.04 12.08
N SER A 118 6.00 -7.79 13.16
CA SER A 118 5.45 -7.44 14.47
C SER A 118 6.10 -6.23 15.14
N SER A 119 7.29 -5.81 14.69
CA SER A 119 7.94 -4.62 15.24
C SER A 119 7.24 -3.35 14.76
N ARG A 120 7.05 -2.40 15.69
CA ARG A 120 6.61 -1.04 15.36
C ARG A 120 7.78 -0.11 15.02
N LYS A 121 9.01 -0.62 15.09
CA LYS A 121 10.25 0.09 14.74
C LYS A 121 10.78 -0.50 13.44
N PHE A 122 11.18 0.35 12.49
CA PHE A 122 11.72 -0.09 11.21
C PHE A 122 13.16 0.37 11.05
N ASN A 123 14.09 -0.52 11.36
CA ASN A 123 15.54 -0.27 11.34
C ASN A 123 16.28 -1.60 11.09
N PHE A 124 17.61 -1.58 11.05
CA PHE A 124 18.38 -2.79 10.72
C PHE A 124 18.18 -3.96 11.69
N THR A 125 17.74 -3.72 12.92
CA THR A 125 17.41 -4.84 13.82
C THR A 125 16.12 -5.55 13.41
N THR A 126 15.19 -4.87 12.74
CA THR A 126 13.97 -5.48 12.19
C THR A 126 14.31 -6.57 11.18
N ALA A 127 15.36 -6.39 10.37
CA ALA A 127 15.87 -7.45 9.48
C ALA A 127 16.26 -8.73 10.23
N LEU A 128 16.72 -8.59 11.48
CA LEU A 128 17.14 -9.72 12.32
C LEU A 128 15.96 -10.40 13.04
N ARG A 129 14.75 -9.83 13.00
CA ARG A 129 13.55 -10.41 13.61
C ARG A 129 13.01 -11.56 12.76
N GLN A 130 13.70 -12.69 12.81
CA GLN A 130 13.37 -13.89 12.04
C GLN A 130 12.45 -14.85 12.83
N PRO A 131 11.53 -15.56 12.15
CA PRO A 131 10.60 -16.47 12.80
C PRO A 131 11.23 -17.84 13.12
N TRP A 132 10.71 -18.53 14.14
CA TRP A 132 11.20 -19.85 14.55
C TRP A 132 10.54 -21.01 13.80
N THR A 133 9.54 -20.72 12.97
CA THR A 133 8.67 -21.70 12.31
C THR A 133 8.79 -21.66 10.79
N SER A 134 9.98 -21.33 10.28
CA SER A 134 10.34 -21.19 8.85
C SER A 134 10.21 -22.48 8.01
N LEU A 135 9.76 -23.59 8.59
CA LEU A 135 9.52 -24.88 7.92
C LEU A 135 8.56 -24.78 6.72
N THR A 136 7.73 -23.76 6.65
CA THR A 136 6.75 -23.60 5.56
C THR A 136 7.34 -23.06 4.26
N VAL A 137 8.61 -22.66 4.27
CA VAL A 137 9.29 -21.99 3.13
C VAL A 137 9.87 -22.98 2.11
N TRP A 138 10.45 -24.11 2.56
CA TRP A 138 11.17 -25.03 1.67
C TRP A 138 10.36 -25.60 0.48
N PRO A 139 9.03 -25.85 0.57
CA PRO A 139 8.29 -26.42 -0.55
C PRO A 139 8.33 -25.54 -1.80
N PHE A 140 8.42 -24.22 -1.64
CA PHE A 140 8.45 -23.26 -2.76
C PHE A 140 9.68 -23.41 -3.65
N TYR A 141 10.79 -23.95 -3.13
CA TYR A 141 12.03 -24.10 -3.90
C TYR A 141 12.26 -25.52 -4.44
N VAL A 142 11.35 -26.47 -4.17
CA VAL A 142 11.38 -27.82 -4.74
C VAL A 142 11.49 -27.80 -6.28
N PRO A 143 10.78 -26.93 -7.02
CA PRO A 143 10.91 -26.89 -8.48
C PRO A 143 12.34 -26.63 -8.98
N LEU A 144 13.14 -25.82 -8.27
CA LEU A 144 14.54 -25.56 -8.65
C LEU A 144 15.39 -26.83 -8.51
N ILE A 145 15.20 -27.57 -7.43
CA ILE A 145 15.91 -28.83 -7.19
C ILE A 145 15.55 -29.87 -8.25
N VAL A 146 14.25 -30.02 -8.57
CA VAL A 146 13.78 -30.93 -9.62
C VAL A 146 14.30 -30.50 -11.00
N ALA A 147 14.46 -29.20 -11.24
CA ALA A 147 15.07 -28.67 -12.46
C ALA A 147 16.60 -28.88 -12.55
N GLY A 148 17.22 -29.52 -11.54
CA GLY A 148 18.64 -29.86 -11.55
C GLY A 148 19.55 -28.81 -10.91
N VAL A 149 19.00 -27.86 -10.14
CA VAL A 149 19.82 -26.94 -9.32
C VAL A 149 20.31 -27.70 -8.09
N HIS A 150 21.63 -27.72 -7.88
CA HIS A 150 22.22 -28.40 -6.74
C HIS A 150 21.79 -27.73 -5.41
N PRO A 151 21.44 -28.49 -4.34
CA PRO A 151 20.98 -27.92 -3.07
C PRO A 151 21.93 -26.87 -2.45
N ALA A 152 23.25 -27.09 -2.55
CA ALA A 152 24.25 -26.10 -2.12
C ALA A 152 24.20 -24.77 -2.90
N ALA A 153 23.91 -24.82 -4.21
CA ALA A 153 23.78 -23.62 -5.02
C ALA A 153 22.49 -22.85 -4.68
N LEU A 154 21.39 -23.57 -4.42
CA LEU A 154 20.17 -22.98 -3.89
C LEU A 154 20.43 -22.30 -2.53
N ALA A 155 21.11 -22.98 -1.61
CA ALA A 155 21.45 -22.41 -0.30
C ALA A 155 22.27 -21.12 -0.45
N PHE A 156 23.28 -21.12 -1.32
CA PHE A 156 24.08 -19.92 -1.64
C PHE A 156 23.22 -18.77 -2.19
N CYS A 157 22.34 -19.04 -3.16
CA CYS A 157 21.46 -18.01 -3.73
C CYS A 157 20.49 -17.46 -2.69
N SER A 158 19.88 -18.32 -1.87
CA SER A 158 19.02 -17.91 -0.76
C SER A 158 19.77 -17.05 0.27
N SER A 159 21.03 -17.37 0.57
CA SER A 159 21.91 -16.56 1.42
C SER A 159 22.21 -15.19 0.81
N ALA A 160 22.51 -15.12 -0.49
CA ALA A 160 22.72 -13.85 -1.19
C ALA A 160 21.46 -12.97 -1.18
N ASN A 161 20.28 -13.58 -1.36
CA ASN A 161 18.99 -12.91 -1.25
C ASN A 161 18.75 -12.35 0.15
N LEU A 162 18.99 -13.16 1.19
CA LEU A 162 18.88 -12.72 2.59
C LEU A 162 19.81 -11.54 2.91
N VAL A 163 21.06 -11.59 2.46
CA VAL A 163 22.04 -10.51 2.66
C VAL A 163 21.59 -9.22 1.95
N TYR A 164 21.06 -9.32 0.73
CA TYR A 164 20.48 -8.17 0.05
C TYR A 164 19.32 -7.56 0.85
N GLN A 165 18.44 -8.38 1.41
CA GLN A 165 17.29 -7.88 2.14
C GLN A 165 17.65 -7.19 3.47
N PHE A 166 18.84 -7.41 4.03
CA PHE A 166 19.24 -6.72 5.26
C PHE A 166 19.24 -5.19 5.10
N TRP A 167 19.90 -4.66 4.06
CA TRP A 167 20.17 -3.22 3.95
C TRP A 167 18.93 -2.39 3.57
N ILE A 168 17.86 -3.04 3.08
CA ILE A 168 16.60 -2.36 2.77
C ILE A 168 15.71 -2.13 4.00
N HIS A 169 16.10 -2.60 5.20
CA HIS A 169 15.39 -2.34 6.45
C HIS A 169 15.86 -1.07 7.15
N THR A 170 15.53 0.10 6.58
CA THR A 170 15.89 1.38 7.18
C THR A 170 14.92 2.48 6.78
N GLU A 171 14.72 3.44 7.69
CA GLU A 171 14.08 4.73 7.37
C GLU A 171 15.09 5.80 6.92
N ARG A 172 16.40 5.57 7.07
CA ARG A 172 17.43 6.60 6.81
C ARG A 172 17.73 6.85 5.33
N ILE A 173 17.31 5.94 4.47
CA ILE A 173 17.39 6.10 3.02
C ILE A 173 15.96 6.34 2.54
N ASP A 174 15.64 7.57 2.16
CA ASP A 174 14.31 7.92 1.65
C ASP A 174 14.06 7.23 0.29
N LYS A 175 14.51 7.82 -0.83
CA LYS A 175 14.35 7.22 -2.16
C LYS A 175 15.66 7.08 -2.89
N LEU A 176 15.72 6.08 -3.75
CA LEU A 176 16.84 5.84 -4.66
C LEU A 176 16.53 6.36 -6.06
N PRO A 177 17.54 6.51 -6.94
CA PRO A 177 17.30 6.93 -8.32
C PRO A 177 16.22 6.08 -9.01
N ARG A 178 15.35 6.72 -9.78
CA ARG A 178 14.16 6.09 -10.38
C ARG A 178 14.44 4.80 -11.15
N TRP A 179 15.58 4.72 -11.85
CA TRP A 179 15.96 3.52 -12.59
C TRP A 179 16.27 2.34 -11.65
N PHE A 180 16.84 2.62 -10.47
CA PHE A 180 17.16 1.61 -9.47
C PHE A 180 15.86 1.14 -8.80
N GLU A 181 14.99 2.06 -8.40
CA GLU A 181 13.66 1.73 -7.85
C GLU A 181 12.72 1.05 -8.87
N PHE A 182 13.01 1.17 -10.15
CA PHE A 182 12.24 0.44 -11.15
C PHE A 182 12.56 -1.06 -11.12
N VAL A 183 13.82 -1.42 -10.84
CA VAL A 183 14.35 -2.79 -10.98
C VAL A 183 14.48 -3.51 -9.64
N PHE A 184 15.04 -2.83 -8.65
CA PHE A 184 15.46 -3.41 -7.38
C PHE A 184 14.47 -3.08 -6.26
N ASN A 185 14.35 -4.01 -5.30
CA ASN A 185 13.70 -3.71 -4.03
C ASN A 185 14.59 -2.74 -3.24
N THR A 186 13.99 -1.71 -2.65
CA THR A 186 14.69 -0.58 -2.03
C THR A 186 14.11 -0.33 -0.64
N PRO A 187 14.77 0.49 0.20
CA PRO A 187 14.22 0.87 1.50
C PRO A 187 12.79 1.43 1.41
N SER A 188 12.50 2.27 0.40
CA SER A 188 11.16 2.81 0.17
C SER A 188 10.10 1.73 -0.09
N HIS A 189 10.41 0.80 -0.99
CA HIS A 189 9.49 -0.31 -1.29
C HIS A 189 9.28 -1.22 -0.08
N HIS A 190 10.35 -1.48 0.68
CA HIS A 190 10.31 -2.38 1.83
C HIS A 190 9.64 -1.75 3.04
N ARG A 191 9.70 -0.42 3.22
CA ARG A 191 8.87 0.28 4.21
C ARG A 191 7.38 0.13 3.90
N VAL A 192 6.97 0.29 2.64
CA VAL A 192 5.58 0.04 2.21
C VAL A 192 5.19 -1.40 2.52
N HIS A 193 6.07 -2.36 2.24
CA HIS A 193 5.84 -3.76 2.55
C HIS A 193 5.61 -4.02 4.06
N HIS A 194 6.38 -3.36 4.92
CA HIS A 194 6.24 -3.46 6.37
C HIS A 194 5.12 -2.63 6.98
N ALA A 195 4.40 -1.87 6.15
CA ALA A 195 3.36 -0.99 6.61
C ALA A 195 2.07 -1.75 6.95
N SER A 196 1.35 -1.26 7.96
CA SER A 196 0.13 -1.88 8.48
C SER A 196 -1.15 -1.14 8.10
N GLN A 197 -1.04 -0.05 7.32
CA GLN A 197 -2.18 0.77 6.92
C GLN A 197 -2.72 0.47 5.52
N GLY A 198 -4.04 0.56 5.40
CA GLY A 198 -4.77 0.85 4.15
C GLY A 198 -4.19 0.22 2.89
N GLY A 199 -3.89 1.07 1.90
CA GLY A 199 -3.43 0.66 0.57
C GLY A 199 -2.05 0.00 0.50
N TYR A 200 -1.32 -0.06 1.61
CA TYR A 200 0.00 -0.70 1.69
C TYR A 200 -0.05 -2.15 2.16
N LEU A 201 -1.19 -2.62 2.67
CA LEU A 201 -1.36 -4.01 3.05
C LEU A 201 -1.17 -4.95 1.86
N ASP A 202 -0.44 -6.04 2.09
CA ASP A 202 -0.19 -7.10 1.10
C ASP A 202 0.43 -6.56 -0.21
N ARG A 203 1.45 -5.69 -0.11
CA ARG A 203 2.19 -5.10 -1.24
C ARG A 203 3.69 -5.38 -1.18
N ASN A 204 4.37 -5.24 -2.32
CA ASN A 204 5.83 -5.23 -2.45
C ASN A 204 6.56 -6.45 -1.85
N PHE A 205 6.33 -7.65 -2.40
CA PHE A 205 6.88 -8.92 -1.89
C PHE A 205 8.28 -9.30 -2.41
N GLY A 206 8.84 -8.55 -3.36
CA GLY A 206 10.15 -8.84 -3.96
C GLY A 206 11.27 -8.95 -2.93
N GLY A 207 12.23 -9.87 -3.14
CA GLY A 207 13.41 -9.98 -2.29
C GLY A 207 14.48 -9.00 -2.74
N ILE A 208 15.17 -9.36 -3.83
CA ILE A 208 16.15 -8.51 -4.50
C ILE A 208 15.47 -7.61 -5.52
N LEU A 209 14.58 -8.17 -6.34
CA LEU A 209 13.98 -7.46 -7.46
C LEU A 209 12.53 -7.08 -7.19
N ILE A 210 12.20 -5.79 -7.40
CA ILE A 210 10.81 -5.30 -7.32
C ILE A 210 10.04 -5.56 -8.62
N VAL A 211 10.72 -6.01 -9.68
CA VAL A 211 10.07 -6.29 -10.98
C VAL A 211 8.97 -7.34 -10.88
N TRP A 212 9.06 -8.29 -9.94
CA TRP A 212 8.02 -9.29 -9.73
C TRP A 212 6.71 -8.66 -9.26
N ASP A 213 6.78 -7.70 -8.34
CA ASP A 213 5.61 -6.96 -7.89
C ASP A 213 4.95 -6.16 -9.00
N ARG A 214 5.76 -5.59 -9.90
CA ARG A 214 5.26 -4.86 -11.07
C ARG A 214 4.58 -5.82 -12.05
N LEU A 215 5.20 -6.97 -12.31
CA LEU A 215 4.69 -7.98 -13.24
C LEU A 215 3.39 -8.63 -12.74
N PHE A 216 3.29 -8.88 -11.44
CA PHE A 216 2.16 -9.61 -10.82
C PHE A 216 1.20 -8.70 -10.05
N GLY A 217 1.28 -7.38 -10.25
CA GLY A 217 0.29 -6.39 -9.81
C GLY A 217 0.25 -6.12 -8.30
N SER A 218 1.32 -6.42 -7.56
CA SER A 218 1.43 -6.14 -6.12
C SER A 218 2.28 -4.90 -5.79
N PHE A 219 2.84 -4.23 -6.80
CA PHE A 219 3.64 -3.03 -6.60
C PHE A 219 2.80 -1.83 -6.14
N VAL A 220 3.24 -1.17 -5.06
CA VAL A 220 2.75 0.14 -4.62
C VAL A 220 3.95 1.02 -4.24
N ALA A 221 3.98 2.24 -4.75
CA ALA A 221 4.99 3.22 -4.39
C ALA A 221 4.71 3.84 -3.02
N GLU A 222 5.75 4.24 -2.31
CA GLU A 222 5.62 5.02 -1.08
C GLU A 222 5.18 6.46 -1.41
N THR A 223 3.92 6.76 -1.13
CA THR A 223 3.29 8.08 -1.31
C THR A 223 2.97 8.79 0.01
N GLU A 224 2.78 8.01 1.06
CA GLU A 224 2.50 8.42 2.43
C GLU A 224 3.46 7.69 3.39
N ARG A 225 3.68 8.30 4.55
CA ARG A 225 4.56 7.77 5.60
C ARG A 225 4.05 6.41 6.14
N PRO A 226 4.85 5.34 6.07
CA PRO A 226 4.48 4.02 6.60
C PRO A 226 4.25 4.00 8.11
N ARG A 227 3.24 3.23 8.56
CA ARG A 227 2.99 2.93 9.98
C ARG A 227 3.27 1.44 10.21
N TYR A 228 4.32 1.14 10.97
CA TYR A 228 4.79 -0.22 11.16
C TYR A 228 4.03 -0.99 12.25
N GLY A 229 4.28 -2.29 12.29
CA GLY A 229 3.64 -3.24 13.20
C GLY A 229 2.56 -4.04 12.48
N LEU A 230 1.63 -4.57 13.27
CA LEU A 230 0.51 -5.36 12.78
C LEU A 230 -0.78 -4.53 12.78
N THR A 231 -1.73 -4.89 11.92
CA THR A 231 -3.10 -4.36 11.98
C THR A 231 -3.76 -4.58 13.35
N LYS A 232 -3.34 -5.62 14.07
CA LYS A 232 -3.62 -5.87 15.48
C LYS A 232 -2.31 -6.16 16.20
N ASN A 233 -1.71 -5.11 16.75
CA ASN A 233 -0.41 -5.23 17.39
C ASN A 233 -0.41 -6.16 18.61
N ILE A 234 0.77 -6.70 18.90
CA ILE A 234 1.08 -7.40 20.14
C ILE A 234 1.82 -6.44 21.08
N ASP A 235 1.44 -6.41 22.36
CA ASP A 235 2.07 -5.57 23.39
C ASP A 235 2.94 -6.43 24.32
N THR A 236 3.99 -7.05 23.76
CA THR A 236 4.89 -7.95 24.51
C THR A 236 6.26 -8.07 23.88
N TYR A 237 7.31 -8.18 24.71
CA TYR A 237 8.69 -8.48 24.31
C TYR A 237 9.11 -9.92 24.66
N ASN A 238 8.19 -10.73 25.21
CA ASN A 238 8.46 -12.14 25.50
C ASN A 238 8.57 -12.94 24.19
N LEU A 239 9.76 -13.50 23.93
CA LEU A 239 10.10 -14.17 22.67
C LEU A 239 9.13 -15.30 22.31
N LEU A 240 8.76 -16.14 23.29
CA LEU A 240 7.84 -17.26 23.04
C LEU A 240 6.45 -16.77 22.64
N LYS A 241 5.93 -15.72 23.28
CA LYS A 241 4.65 -15.12 22.89
C LYS A 241 4.73 -14.49 21.51
N VAL A 242 5.81 -13.75 21.20
CA VAL A 242 6.02 -13.17 19.87
C VAL A 242 6.02 -14.28 18.80
N ALA A 243 6.77 -15.36 19.03
CA ALA A 243 6.87 -16.48 18.10
C ALA A 243 5.55 -17.26 17.89
N THR A 244 4.66 -17.30 18.88
CA THR A 244 3.51 -18.22 18.88
C THR A 244 2.13 -17.56 18.82
N HIS A 245 2.04 -16.24 18.94
CA HIS A 245 0.75 -15.54 19.10
C HIS A 245 -0.26 -15.83 17.98
N GLU A 246 0.16 -15.84 16.71
CA GLU A 246 -0.76 -16.08 15.60
C GLU A 246 -1.21 -17.53 15.51
N TYR A 247 -0.35 -18.50 15.88
CA TYR A 247 -0.78 -19.90 16.02
C TYR A 247 -1.84 -20.06 17.12
N VAL A 248 -1.68 -19.36 18.25
CA VAL A 248 -2.68 -19.31 19.31
C VAL A 248 -3.99 -18.65 18.83
N SER A 249 -3.89 -17.58 18.04
CA SER A 249 -5.03 -16.91 17.41
C SER A 249 -5.82 -17.86 16.49
N ILE A 250 -5.12 -18.56 15.58
CA ILE A 250 -5.70 -19.59 14.71
C ILE A 250 -6.37 -20.69 15.53
N ALA A 251 -5.72 -21.20 16.58
CA ALA A 251 -6.29 -22.27 17.41
C ALA A 251 -7.58 -21.83 18.13
N LYS A 252 -7.65 -20.59 18.62
CA LYS A 252 -8.86 -20.03 19.23
C LYS A 252 -9.99 -19.91 18.21
N ASP A 253 -9.67 -19.40 17.03
CA ASP A 253 -10.60 -19.26 15.93
C ASP A 253 -11.15 -20.61 15.45
N LEU A 254 -10.30 -21.63 15.37
CA LEU A 254 -10.70 -23.00 15.01
C LEU A 254 -11.61 -23.64 16.05
N ARG A 255 -11.37 -23.38 17.34
CA ARG A 255 -12.24 -23.84 18.44
C ARG A 255 -13.61 -23.17 18.41
N ALA A 256 -13.67 -21.89 18.03
CA ALA A 256 -14.92 -21.13 17.92
C ALA A 256 -15.72 -21.47 16.64
N ALA A 257 -15.05 -21.97 15.60
CA ALA A 257 -15.67 -22.28 14.32
C ALA A 257 -16.63 -23.48 14.40
N ARG A 258 -17.83 -23.30 13.83
CA ARG A 258 -18.93 -24.28 13.91
C ARG A 258 -18.95 -25.27 12.75
N THR A 259 -18.31 -24.92 11.63
CA THR A 259 -18.32 -25.74 10.41
C THR A 259 -16.91 -26.00 9.91
N TRP A 260 -16.73 -27.09 9.16
CA TRP A 260 -15.46 -27.40 8.51
C TRP A 260 -15.05 -26.37 7.46
N SER A 261 -16.02 -25.79 6.74
CA SER A 261 -15.77 -24.71 5.78
C SER A 261 -15.21 -23.47 6.47
N GLU A 262 -15.78 -23.08 7.61
CA GLU A 262 -15.29 -21.96 8.42
C GLU A 262 -13.88 -22.24 8.97
N ARG A 263 -13.64 -23.47 9.46
CA ARG A 263 -12.31 -23.89 9.92
C ARG A 263 -11.27 -23.79 8.81
N ALA A 264 -11.58 -24.31 7.62
CA ALA A 264 -10.69 -24.22 6.46
C ALA A 264 -10.45 -22.75 6.06
N GLY A 265 -11.50 -21.92 6.05
CA GLY A 265 -11.37 -20.48 5.80
C GLY A 265 -10.45 -19.76 6.78
N ARG A 266 -10.56 -20.08 8.08
CA ARG A 266 -9.71 -19.51 9.15
C ARG A 266 -8.24 -19.94 9.09
N VAL A 267 -7.90 -20.95 8.29
CA VAL A 267 -6.51 -21.46 8.17
C VAL A 267 -5.90 -21.07 6.83
N PHE A 268 -6.66 -21.19 5.74
CA PHE A 268 -6.12 -21.10 4.38
C PHE A 268 -6.51 -19.84 3.61
N ARG A 269 -7.48 -19.05 4.08
CA ARG A 269 -7.74 -17.72 3.50
C ARG A 269 -6.84 -16.67 4.15
N GLY A 270 -6.89 -15.44 3.62
CA GLY A 270 -6.05 -14.35 4.12
C GLY A 270 -6.27 -14.01 5.59
N PRO A 271 -5.28 -13.44 6.29
CA PRO A 271 -5.35 -13.13 7.73
C PRO A 271 -6.57 -12.29 8.16
N GLY A 272 -7.07 -11.43 7.27
CA GLY A 272 -8.26 -10.61 7.50
C GLY A 272 -9.61 -11.31 7.26
N TRP A 273 -9.62 -12.58 6.84
CA TRP A 273 -10.87 -13.28 6.49
C TRP A 273 -11.70 -13.65 7.72
N GLY A 274 -13.01 -13.46 7.63
CA GLY A 274 -14.00 -13.98 8.57
C GLY A 274 -15.26 -14.49 7.85
N PRO A 275 -16.07 -15.35 8.48
CA PRO A 275 -17.33 -15.77 7.90
C PRO A 275 -18.24 -14.56 7.70
N ALA A 276 -18.94 -14.50 6.57
CA ALA A 276 -19.94 -13.47 6.33
C ALA A 276 -20.99 -13.55 7.46
N ARG A 277 -21.16 -12.46 8.22
CA ARG A 277 -22.27 -12.39 9.16
C ARG A 277 -23.56 -12.42 8.35
N PRO A 278 -24.57 -13.22 8.75
CA PRO A 278 -25.89 -13.10 8.15
C PRO A 278 -26.30 -11.62 8.22
N ARG A 279 -26.69 -11.05 7.08
CA ARG A 279 -27.35 -9.75 7.07
C ARG A 279 -28.54 -9.89 8.00
N THR A 280 -28.48 -9.32 9.19
CA THR A 280 -29.69 -9.05 9.97
C THR A 280 -30.54 -8.17 9.08
N SER A 281 -31.59 -8.77 8.50
CA SER A 281 -32.66 -7.99 7.89
C SER A 281 -33.06 -6.95 8.92
N ALA A 282 -32.96 -5.68 8.57
CA ALA A 282 -33.58 -4.61 9.33
C ALA A 282 -35.11 -4.69 9.17
N ALA A 283 -35.70 -5.82 9.55
CA ALA A 283 -37.12 -5.97 9.77
C ALA A 283 -37.37 -5.54 11.22
N GLY A 284 -37.41 -4.23 11.42
CA GLY A 284 -37.56 -3.65 12.75
C GLY A 284 -37.37 -2.13 12.83
N ALA A 285 -37.48 -1.38 11.73
CA ALA A 285 -37.76 0.05 11.82
C ALA A 285 -39.27 0.23 11.91
N ALA A 286 -39.84 -0.06 13.08
CA ALA A 286 -41.20 0.31 13.40
C ALA A 286 -41.29 1.84 13.45
N THR A 287 -41.97 2.41 12.46
CA THR A 287 -42.78 3.63 12.50
C THR A 287 -42.59 4.52 13.74
N ALA A 288 -41.68 5.49 13.64
CA ALA A 288 -41.76 6.69 14.48
C ALA A 288 -42.83 7.60 13.90
N VAL A 289 -43.99 7.63 14.54
CA VAL A 289 -45.06 8.61 14.31
C VAL A 289 -44.54 9.98 14.70
N LEU A 290 -44.43 10.91 13.75
CA LEU A 290 -44.18 12.32 14.02
C LEU A 290 -45.46 12.99 14.52
N PRO A 291 -45.40 13.90 15.52
CA PRO A 291 -46.58 14.60 16.02
C PRO A 291 -47.07 15.63 15.00
N ARG A 292 -48.40 15.69 14.85
CA ARG A 292 -49.11 16.69 14.04
C ARG A 292 -48.92 18.08 14.63
N THR A 293 -48.51 19.04 13.81
CA THR A 293 -48.64 20.47 14.10
C THR A 293 -49.89 21.00 13.41
N ASP A 294 -50.86 21.45 14.22
CA ASP A 294 -52.06 22.14 13.77
C ASP A 294 -51.70 23.51 13.17
N THR A 295 -52.13 23.76 11.93
CA THR A 295 -52.12 25.10 11.31
C THR A 295 -53.51 25.71 11.39
N ALA A 296 -53.65 26.84 12.09
CA ALA A 296 -54.84 27.65 12.10
C ALA A 296 -54.70 28.86 11.15
N SER A 297 -55.62 28.92 10.18
CA SER A 297 -56.33 30.08 9.60
C SER A 297 -55.57 31.29 8.98
N SER A 298 -55.84 31.50 7.68
CA SER A 298 -55.59 32.67 6.80
C SER A 298 -56.36 33.96 7.20
N PRO A 299 -56.17 35.16 6.55
CA PRO A 299 -56.64 35.42 5.17
C PRO A 299 -55.82 36.39 4.25
N VAL A 300 -55.98 36.09 2.95
CA VAL A 300 -55.99 36.83 1.64
C VAL A 300 -55.79 38.36 1.55
N GLY A 301 -55.09 38.79 0.47
CA GLY A 301 -55.22 40.08 -0.27
C GLY A 301 -54.09 40.24 -1.33
N GLU A 302 -54.33 39.93 -2.61
CA GLU A 302 -54.59 40.85 -3.76
C GLU A 302 -53.32 41.45 -4.42
N ASP A 303 -52.96 40.96 -5.63
CA ASP A 303 -52.80 41.71 -6.90
C ASP A 303 -51.95 40.99 -7.98
N ALA A 304 -52.36 41.16 -9.24
CA ALA A 304 -52.10 40.43 -10.51
C ALA A 304 -50.71 40.65 -11.19
N PRO A 305 -50.42 40.24 -12.46
CA PRO A 305 -51.03 39.29 -13.44
C PRO A 305 -50.02 38.19 -13.93
N GLY A 306 -50.40 37.02 -14.45
CA GLY A 306 -50.92 36.76 -15.80
C GLY A 306 -49.88 36.04 -16.68
N GLY A 307 -50.04 34.72 -16.91
CA GLY A 307 -49.19 33.93 -17.82
C GLY A 307 -49.48 32.43 -17.82
N GLU A 308 -50.55 32.05 -18.54
CA GLU A 308 -50.90 30.77 -19.20
C GLU A 308 -50.68 29.38 -18.57
N ARG A 309 -51.64 28.49 -18.85
CA ARG A 309 -51.92 27.21 -18.18
C ARG A 309 -51.74 26.03 -19.17
N LEU A 310 -51.33 24.86 -18.62
CA LEU A 310 -51.67 23.44 -18.94
C LEU A 310 -50.54 22.54 -19.51
N PRO A 311 -50.59 21.19 -19.35
CA PRO A 311 -51.33 20.32 -18.38
C PRO A 311 -50.50 19.16 -17.75
N GLY A 312 -51.01 18.59 -16.64
CA GLY A 312 -50.91 17.15 -16.33
C GLY A 312 -49.56 16.58 -15.85
N GLY A 313 -49.42 16.43 -14.53
CA GLY A 313 -48.38 15.61 -13.90
C GLY A 313 -48.38 15.83 -12.39
N GLU A 314 -48.36 14.74 -11.62
CA GLU A 314 -48.42 14.75 -10.15
C GLU A 314 -47.27 15.57 -9.53
N ARG A 315 -47.52 16.20 -8.36
CA ARG A 315 -46.58 17.13 -7.72
C ARG A 315 -45.25 16.44 -7.37
N LEU A 316 -44.15 16.96 -7.93
CA LEU A 316 -42.77 16.53 -7.65
C LEU A 316 -42.36 16.81 -6.18
N PRO A 317 -41.53 15.96 -5.54
CA PRO A 317 -40.99 16.21 -4.22
C PRO A 317 -39.80 17.17 -4.31
N VAL A 318 -40.06 18.45 -4.59
CA VAL A 318 -39.06 19.51 -4.49
C VAL A 318 -39.06 20.04 -3.05
N GLY A 319 -37.91 20.03 -2.38
CA GLY A 319 -37.77 20.59 -1.03
C GLY A 319 -38.12 22.09 -0.98
N GLU A 320 -38.60 22.60 0.16
CA GLU A 320 -38.91 24.03 0.32
C GLU A 320 -37.69 24.92 0.03
N ARG A 321 -37.90 26.03 -0.72
CA ARG A 321 -36.92 27.09 -1.07
C ARG A 321 -35.76 26.68 -2.00
N VAL A 322 -36.07 26.13 -3.18
CA VAL A 322 -35.13 25.95 -4.29
C VAL A 322 -35.30 27.09 -5.31
N PRO A 323 -34.34 28.00 -5.51
CA PRO A 323 -34.39 28.97 -6.60
C PRO A 323 -33.99 28.28 -7.92
N VAL A 324 -34.96 28.11 -8.82
CA VAL A 324 -34.76 27.53 -10.17
C VAL A 324 -34.85 28.64 -11.20
N GLY A 325 -33.80 28.84 -12.01
CA GLY A 325 -33.81 29.82 -13.08
C GLY A 325 -34.78 29.48 -14.21
N ASP A 326 -35.33 30.49 -14.89
CA ASP A 326 -36.30 30.33 -15.98
C ASP A 326 -35.84 29.35 -17.07
N GLY A 327 -36.75 28.48 -17.53
CA GLY A 327 -36.52 27.55 -18.64
C GLY A 327 -35.77 26.26 -18.31
N THR A 328 -35.70 25.87 -17.03
CA THR A 328 -34.97 24.67 -16.55
C THR A 328 -35.90 23.45 -16.42
N PRO A 329 -35.79 22.41 -17.28
CA PRO A 329 -36.57 21.17 -17.14
C PRO A 329 -36.00 20.23 -16.06
N VAL A 330 -36.88 19.70 -15.19
CA VAL A 330 -36.56 18.70 -14.17
C VAL A 330 -37.33 17.42 -14.47
N GLY A 331 -36.61 16.31 -14.65
CA GLY A 331 -37.16 15.00 -14.96
C GLY A 331 -37.97 14.39 -13.81
N GLU A 332 -38.93 13.54 -14.15
CA GLU A 332 -39.82 12.88 -13.20
C GLU A 332 -39.04 12.02 -12.18
N GLY A 333 -39.40 12.10 -10.90
CA GLY A 333 -38.79 11.27 -9.85
C GLY A 333 -37.35 11.62 -9.46
N ALA A 334 -36.81 12.77 -9.87
CA ALA A 334 -35.51 13.27 -9.41
C ALA A 334 -35.63 13.91 -8.00
N PRO A 335 -35.00 13.36 -6.94
CA PRO A 335 -35.03 13.98 -5.61
C PRO A 335 -33.99 15.10 -5.53
N VAL A 336 -34.44 16.35 -5.40
CA VAL A 336 -33.58 17.53 -5.20
C VAL A 336 -33.61 17.94 -3.73
N GLY A 337 -32.44 17.91 -3.09
CA GLY A 337 -32.28 18.30 -1.68
C GLY A 337 -32.61 19.78 -1.41
N GLN A 338 -32.88 20.12 -0.15
CA GLN A 338 -33.19 21.50 0.25
C GLN A 338 -32.02 22.46 -0.04
N GLY A 339 -32.34 23.69 -0.47
CA GLY A 339 -31.37 24.78 -0.60
C GLY A 339 -30.42 24.72 -1.80
N VAL A 340 -30.74 23.97 -2.85
CA VAL A 340 -29.93 23.87 -4.09
C VAL A 340 -30.24 25.04 -5.04
N PRO A 341 -29.31 25.94 -5.35
CA PRO A 341 -29.51 26.94 -6.40
C PRO A 341 -29.24 26.33 -7.78
N VAL A 342 -30.21 26.44 -8.71
CA VAL A 342 -30.09 25.95 -10.09
C VAL A 342 -30.10 27.13 -11.06
N GLY A 343 -28.96 27.34 -11.73
CA GLY A 343 -28.76 28.43 -12.69
C GLY A 343 -29.65 28.31 -13.93
N GLN A 344 -29.92 29.44 -14.58
CA GLN A 344 -30.77 29.54 -15.76
C GLN A 344 -30.31 28.60 -16.89
N GLY A 345 -31.26 27.87 -17.48
CA GLY A 345 -31.03 26.96 -18.61
C GLY A 345 -30.31 25.64 -18.27
N ALA A 346 -30.18 25.27 -17.00
CA ALA A 346 -29.73 23.93 -16.61
C ALA A 346 -30.83 22.88 -16.86
N SER A 347 -30.50 21.59 -16.90
CA SER A 347 -31.48 20.50 -17.03
C SER A 347 -31.09 19.30 -16.18
N VAL A 348 -32.04 18.73 -15.44
CA VAL A 348 -31.81 17.54 -14.60
C VAL A 348 -32.62 16.36 -15.16
N GLY A 349 -31.92 15.30 -15.53
CA GLY A 349 -32.49 14.07 -16.06
C GLY A 349 -33.34 13.29 -15.04
N GLN A 350 -34.11 12.32 -15.55
CA GLN A 350 -35.03 11.49 -14.77
C GLN A 350 -34.26 10.68 -13.71
N GLY A 351 -34.77 10.65 -12.47
CA GLY A 351 -34.21 9.83 -11.39
C GLY A 351 -32.79 10.19 -10.93
N ALA A 352 -32.25 11.37 -11.28
CA ALA A 352 -30.94 11.85 -10.81
C ALA A 352 -31.05 12.47 -9.40
N PRO A 353 -30.44 11.87 -8.35
CA PRO A 353 -30.49 12.43 -7.01
C PRO A 353 -29.44 13.56 -6.86
N VAL A 354 -29.89 14.74 -6.43
CA VAL A 354 -29.02 15.90 -6.15
C VAL A 354 -29.01 16.15 -4.64
N GLY A 355 -27.86 15.96 -4.02
CA GLY A 355 -27.64 16.22 -2.59
C GLY A 355 -27.93 17.66 -2.19
N GLY A 356 -28.31 17.88 -0.93
CA GLY A 356 -28.62 19.21 -0.40
C GLY A 356 -27.44 20.18 -0.49
N SER A 357 -27.72 21.48 -0.55
CA SER A 357 -26.71 22.56 -0.55
C SER A 357 -25.70 22.55 -1.72
N THR A 358 -25.95 21.82 -2.81
CA THR A 358 -25.07 21.74 -3.99
C THR A 358 -25.47 22.77 -5.08
N PRO A 359 -24.64 23.77 -5.44
CA PRO A 359 -24.94 24.69 -6.53
C PRO A 359 -24.79 24.04 -7.91
N VAL A 360 -25.80 24.17 -8.77
CA VAL A 360 -25.74 23.79 -10.19
C VAL A 360 -25.66 25.06 -11.03
N GLY A 361 -24.53 25.25 -11.74
CA GLY A 361 -24.31 26.41 -12.61
C GLY A 361 -25.27 26.49 -13.81
N GLU A 362 -25.32 27.65 -14.45
CA GLU A 362 -26.12 27.90 -15.65
C GLU A 362 -25.74 26.97 -16.82
N ARG A 363 -26.75 26.58 -17.61
CA ARG A 363 -26.61 25.75 -18.82
C ARG A 363 -25.88 24.42 -18.61
N VAL A 364 -26.11 23.78 -17.45
CA VAL A 364 -25.54 22.47 -17.10
C VAL A 364 -26.57 21.36 -17.33
N PRO A 365 -26.34 20.43 -18.28
CA PRO A 365 -27.15 19.23 -18.41
C PRO A 365 -26.61 18.08 -17.54
N VAL A 366 -27.46 17.56 -16.66
CA VAL A 366 -27.22 16.36 -15.84
C VAL A 366 -28.01 15.20 -16.43
N GLY A 367 -27.33 14.14 -16.87
CA GLY A 367 -27.97 12.95 -17.45
C GLY A 367 -28.78 12.14 -16.44
N ASP A 368 -29.70 11.31 -16.95
CA ASP A 368 -30.58 10.45 -16.15
C ASP A 368 -29.81 9.56 -15.16
N GLY A 369 -30.38 9.33 -13.98
CA GLY A 369 -29.84 8.42 -12.95
C GLY A 369 -28.47 8.82 -12.37
N THR A 370 -28.00 10.06 -12.60
CA THR A 370 -26.66 10.50 -12.20
C THR A 370 -26.67 11.10 -10.79
N PRO A 371 -25.99 10.49 -9.79
CA PRO A 371 -25.97 11.03 -8.43
C PRO A 371 -24.96 12.17 -8.29
N VAL A 372 -25.45 13.34 -7.90
CA VAL A 372 -24.62 14.50 -7.56
C VAL A 372 -24.52 14.58 -6.04
N GLY A 373 -23.31 14.34 -5.51
CA GLY A 373 -23.02 14.33 -4.08
C GLY A 373 -23.30 15.67 -3.38
N GLU A 374 -23.49 15.61 -2.06
CA GLU A 374 -23.72 16.77 -1.21
C GLU A 374 -22.48 17.69 -1.19
N GLY A 375 -22.68 19.00 -1.34
CA GLY A 375 -21.63 20.02 -1.23
C GLY A 375 -20.65 20.15 -2.41
N ALA A 376 -20.93 19.53 -3.56
CA ALA A 376 -20.03 19.50 -4.73
C ALA A 376 -20.46 20.46 -5.86
N PRO A 377 -19.95 21.72 -5.94
CA PRO A 377 -20.44 22.68 -6.92
C PRO A 377 -20.11 22.26 -8.37
N VAL A 378 -21.10 22.35 -9.26
CA VAL A 378 -20.94 22.09 -10.70
C VAL A 378 -20.79 23.42 -11.44
N GLY A 379 -19.61 23.63 -12.05
CA GLY A 379 -19.30 24.87 -12.78
C GLY A 379 -20.19 25.09 -14.01
N GLN A 380 -20.41 26.36 -14.38
CA GLN A 380 -21.20 26.76 -15.55
C GLN A 380 -20.77 26.04 -16.83
N GLY A 381 -21.73 25.53 -17.60
CA GLY A 381 -21.51 24.98 -18.94
C GLY A 381 -20.81 23.61 -19.02
N VAL A 382 -20.66 22.87 -17.91
CA VAL A 382 -20.05 21.53 -17.92
C VAL A 382 -21.13 20.44 -17.94
N PRO A 383 -21.24 19.60 -19.00
CA PRO A 383 -22.21 18.50 -19.03
C PRO A 383 -21.77 17.34 -18.14
N VAL A 384 -22.69 16.80 -17.33
CA VAL A 384 -22.46 15.59 -16.53
C VAL A 384 -23.13 14.41 -17.22
N GLY A 385 -22.29 13.49 -17.72
CA GLY A 385 -22.74 12.31 -18.46
C GLY A 385 -23.51 11.30 -17.61
N GLU A 386 -24.46 10.62 -18.25
CA GLU A 386 -25.30 9.55 -17.71
C GLU A 386 -24.49 8.50 -16.92
N GLY A 387 -24.85 8.28 -15.65
CA GLY A 387 -24.30 7.20 -14.81
C GLY A 387 -22.91 7.44 -14.21
N ALA A 388 -22.40 8.68 -14.19
CA ALA A 388 -21.14 9.02 -13.52
C ALA A 388 -21.36 9.36 -12.03
N PRO A 389 -20.83 8.58 -11.06
CA PRO A 389 -21.00 8.91 -9.65
C PRO A 389 -20.09 10.07 -9.23
N GLY A 390 -20.66 11.17 -8.75
CA GLY A 390 -19.94 12.26 -8.10
C GLY A 390 -19.64 11.91 -6.64
N GLY A 391 -18.36 11.89 -6.25
CA GLY A 391 -17.97 11.72 -4.85
C GLY A 391 -18.36 12.93 -3.98
N GLU A 392 -18.61 12.70 -2.69
CA GLU A 392 -18.89 13.76 -1.72
C GLU A 392 -17.77 14.83 -1.74
N SER A 393 -18.15 16.11 -1.80
CA SER A 393 -17.26 17.28 -1.67
C SER A 393 -16.22 17.54 -2.79
N ALA A 394 -16.35 17.01 -4.01
CA ALA A 394 -15.44 17.30 -5.12
C ALA A 394 -16.03 18.31 -6.14
N PRO A 395 -15.45 19.51 -6.37
CA PRO A 395 -15.95 20.46 -7.36
C PRO A 395 -15.68 19.97 -8.79
N VAL A 396 -16.71 19.97 -9.65
CA VAL A 396 -16.53 19.71 -11.10
C VAL A 396 -16.12 21.03 -11.76
N GLY A 397 -14.81 21.27 -11.81
CA GLY A 397 -14.19 22.52 -12.25
C GLY A 397 -13.66 22.50 -13.70
N LYS A 398 -13.69 23.68 -14.32
CA LYS A 398 -13.37 24.03 -15.71
C LYS A 398 -12.24 23.19 -16.32
N SER A 399 -12.56 22.46 -17.40
CA SER A 399 -11.66 21.78 -18.37
C SER A 399 -11.59 20.24 -18.34
N ALA A 400 -12.69 19.52 -18.09
CA ALA A 400 -12.84 18.14 -18.58
C ALA A 400 -14.33 17.71 -18.66
N PRO A 401 -14.87 17.33 -19.84
CA PRO A 401 -16.13 16.60 -19.89
C PRO A 401 -15.92 15.19 -19.29
N ALA A 402 -16.78 14.77 -18.36
CA ALA A 402 -16.81 13.40 -17.89
C ALA A 402 -17.47 12.51 -18.95
N GLY A 403 -16.69 11.67 -19.61
CA GLY A 403 -17.21 10.67 -20.55
C GLY A 403 -18.02 9.59 -19.83
N ARG A 404 -18.84 8.84 -20.59
CA ARG A 404 -19.62 7.71 -20.06
C ARG A 404 -18.75 6.84 -19.14
N SER A 405 -19.21 6.63 -17.91
CA SER A 405 -18.63 5.71 -16.91
C SER A 405 -17.21 6.02 -16.37
N THR A 406 -16.80 7.28 -16.27
CA THR A 406 -15.58 7.67 -15.50
C THR A 406 -15.94 8.30 -14.14
N PRO A 407 -15.49 7.72 -12.99
CA PRO A 407 -15.60 8.36 -11.68
C PRO A 407 -14.66 9.57 -11.56
N VAL A 408 -15.08 10.65 -10.91
CA VAL A 408 -14.24 11.83 -10.61
C VAL A 408 -14.03 11.98 -9.10
N GLY A 409 -12.77 11.97 -8.67
CA GLY A 409 -12.27 12.29 -7.30
C GLY A 409 -11.03 11.43 -6.93
N ALA A 410 -9.91 11.89 -6.38
CA ALA A 410 -9.57 13.11 -5.63
C ALA A 410 -8.13 13.62 -5.94
N SER A 411 -7.86 14.87 -5.56
CA SER A 411 -6.86 15.83 -6.08
C SER A 411 -5.35 15.52 -5.93
N LYS A 412 -4.56 15.91 -6.94
CA LYS A 412 -3.27 16.61 -6.76
C LYS A 412 -3.38 18.04 -7.33
N ARG A 413 -3.00 19.01 -6.51
CA ARG A 413 -2.84 20.44 -6.85
C ARG A 413 -1.73 20.58 -7.91
N ALA A 414 -2.07 21.09 -9.09
CA ALA A 414 -1.11 21.49 -10.11
C ALA A 414 -0.89 23.02 -10.03
N GLU A 415 0.36 23.41 -10.28
CA GLU A 415 0.94 24.74 -10.15
C GLU A 415 0.23 25.81 -10.96
N GLU A 416 0.13 27.01 -10.37
CA GLU A 416 -0.28 28.24 -11.03
C GLU A 416 0.95 28.82 -11.75
N ARG A 417 0.89 28.85 -13.09
CA ARG A 417 1.81 29.64 -13.94
C ARG A 417 1.10 30.93 -14.33
N THR A 418 1.77 32.06 -14.13
CA THR A 418 1.49 33.35 -14.80
C THR A 418 2.46 33.57 -15.98
N PRO A 419 2.11 34.46 -16.94
CA PRO A 419 2.56 34.40 -18.33
C PRO A 419 3.78 35.29 -18.67
N VAL A 420 4.17 35.18 -19.95
CA VAL A 420 5.33 35.69 -20.70
C VAL A 420 5.36 37.21 -20.91
N ASP A 421 6.54 37.85 -20.76
CA ASP A 421 7.23 38.83 -21.64
C ASP A 421 8.56 39.22 -20.95
N GLU A 422 9.77 39.37 -21.53
CA GLU A 422 10.23 40.05 -22.74
C GLU A 422 11.57 39.43 -23.27
N THR A 423 11.89 39.83 -24.49
CA THR A 423 12.97 39.42 -25.41
C THR A 423 14.37 40.06 -25.22
N ILE A 424 15.45 39.25 -25.42
CA ILE A 424 16.73 39.49 -26.16
C ILE A 424 17.88 40.31 -25.47
N PRO A 425 19.21 40.14 -25.75
CA PRO A 425 20.02 39.06 -26.37
C PRO A 425 21.29 38.61 -25.58
N ALA A 426 21.97 37.62 -26.18
CA ALA A 426 23.29 37.06 -25.92
C ALA A 426 24.48 38.02 -25.68
N GLY A 427 25.45 37.53 -24.89
CA GLY A 427 26.83 38.02 -24.82
C GLY A 427 27.82 36.88 -24.65
N LYS A 428 28.69 36.68 -25.64
CA LYS A 428 29.89 35.83 -25.60
C LYS A 428 30.94 36.46 -24.68
N GLY A 429 31.80 35.64 -24.05
CA GLY A 429 33.03 36.11 -23.42
C GLY A 429 33.83 35.00 -22.74
N GLU A 430 34.92 34.58 -23.38
CA GLU A 430 35.95 33.67 -22.90
C GLU A 430 36.75 34.20 -21.69
N ALA A 431 37.45 33.26 -21.05
CA ALA A 431 38.88 33.31 -20.67
C ALA A 431 39.22 33.11 -19.17
N ALA A 432 39.76 31.91 -18.92
CA ALA A 432 41.00 31.58 -18.19
C ALA A 432 41.57 32.55 -17.14
N ALA A 433 41.95 32.02 -15.96
CA ALA A 433 43.35 31.77 -15.59
C ALA A 433 43.52 31.22 -14.15
N LYS A 434 44.45 30.24 -14.02
CA LYS A 434 45.51 30.05 -12.99
C LYS A 434 45.16 30.39 -11.53
N GLY A 435 45.34 29.54 -10.52
CA GLY A 435 46.42 28.58 -10.31
C GLY A 435 47.19 28.99 -9.05
N VAL A 436 47.25 28.13 -8.02
CA VAL A 436 48.29 28.16 -6.98
C VAL A 436 48.64 26.72 -6.65
N SER A 437 49.91 26.37 -6.87
CA SER A 437 50.53 25.15 -6.37
C SER A 437 51.48 25.48 -5.22
N ALA A 438 51.62 24.46 -4.36
CA ALA A 438 52.86 23.98 -3.77
C ALA A 438 53.58 24.78 -2.67
N GLY A 439 53.97 24.01 -1.65
CA GLY A 439 55.16 24.26 -0.84
C GLY A 439 55.08 23.60 0.54
N LYS A 440 55.39 22.29 0.62
CA LYS A 440 56.58 21.70 1.31
C LYS A 440 56.51 21.81 2.85
N GLY A 441 56.70 20.77 3.65
CA GLY A 441 57.53 19.55 3.61
C GLY A 441 57.95 19.33 5.08
N VAL A 442 58.07 18.12 5.64
CA VAL A 442 59.22 17.18 5.60
C VAL A 442 58.91 16.16 6.73
N ALA A 443 58.81 14.86 6.45
CA ALA A 443 59.76 13.75 6.78
C ALA A 443 60.13 13.64 8.27
N ALA A 444 60.34 12.50 8.93
CA ALA A 444 60.40 11.05 8.69
C ALA A 444 60.03 10.43 10.08
N ASP A 445 59.86 9.14 10.35
CA ASP A 445 60.77 8.02 10.12
C ASP A 445 60.16 6.71 10.67
N GLU A 446 60.79 5.63 10.25
CA GLU A 446 60.61 4.18 10.28
C GLU A 446 60.24 3.40 11.57
N GLY A 447 59.78 2.15 11.30
CA GLY A 447 60.13 0.92 12.02
C GLY A 447 59.07 0.40 13.01
N ALA A 448 58.80 -0.90 13.18
CA ALA A 448 59.23 -2.15 12.55
C ALA A 448 58.28 -3.27 13.07
N SER A 449 58.25 -4.38 12.33
CA SER A 449 57.74 -5.74 12.63
C SER A 449 57.31 -6.13 14.06
N ALA A 450 56.16 -6.81 14.17
CA ALA A 450 56.05 -8.24 14.56
C ALA A 450 54.64 -8.76 14.28
#